data_AF-A0A967C4H8-F1
#
_entry.id   AF-A0A967C4H8-F1
#
_cell.length_a   1.000
_cell.length_b   1.000
_cell.length_c   1.000
_cell.angle_alpha   90.00
_cell.angle_beta   90.00
_cell.angle_gamma   90.00
#
_symmetry.space_group_name_H-M   'P 1'
#
loop_
_entity.id
_entity.type
_entity.pdbx_description
1 polymer ?
#
loop_
_entity_poly.entity_id
_entity_poly.type
_entity_poly.pdbx_seq_one_letter_code
_entity_poly.pdbx_strand_id
1 'polypeptide(L)' 'MTTRKLVVFKHAGPLGNAQAHKLFERVVTLRQHKGAQHPIGDERTDNWPAARSFADYAITVDRSALPEGIEVIER' A
#
# COMPACT_ATOMS: atom_id res chain seq x y z
N MET A 1 10.37 14.96 8.24
CA MET A 1 10.24 13.75 7.38
C MET A 1 10.66 12.55 8.19
N THR A 2 9.80 11.55 8.32
CA THR A 2 10.06 10.34 9.13
C THR A 2 9.43 9.15 8.43
N THR A 3 10.14 8.03 8.37
CA THR A 3 9.63 6.76 7.84
C THR A 3 8.41 6.31 8.63
N ARG A 4 7.32 5.97 7.94
CA ARG A 4 6.06 5.54 8.58
C ARG A 4 5.71 4.08 8.36
N LYS A 5 6.18 3.50 7.24
CA LYS A 5 5.99 2.11 6.88
C LYS A 5 7.04 1.70 5.85
N LEU A 6 7.64 0.53 6.02
CA LEU A 6 8.53 -0.11 5.08
C LEU A 6 7.90 -1.43 4.62
N VAL A 7 7.73 -1.58 3.31
CA VAL A 7 7.24 -2.81 2.68
C VAL A 7 8.37 -3.39 1.84
N VAL A 8 8.75 -4.63 2.13
CA VAL A 8 9.80 -5.35 1.41
C VAL A 8 9.18 -6.56 0.72
N PHE A 9 9.41 -6.65 -0.60
CA PHE A 9 9.11 -7.84 -1.39
C PHE A 9 10.40 -8.63 -1.57
N LYS A 10 10.55 -9.71 -0.82
CA LYS A 10 11.72 -10.58 -0.89
C LYS A 10 11.47 -11.68 -1.93
N HIS A 11 12.35 -11.75 -2.92
CA HIS A 11 12.36 -12.81 -3.92
C HIS A 11 13.16 -14.01 -3.41
N ALA A 12 12.72 -15.22 -3.75
CA ALA A 12 13.43 -16.46 -3.41
C ALA A 12 14.72 -16.65 -4.21
N GLY A 13 14.77 -16.15 -5.45
CA GLY A 13 15.92 -16.29 -6.35
C GLY A 13 16.55 -14.94 -6.74
N PRO A 14 17.84 -14.93 -7.15
CA PRO A 14 18.57 -13.72 -7.51
C PRO A 14 18.11 -13.07 -8.82
N LEU A 15 17.44 -13.84 -9.69
CA LEU A 15 16.91 -13.36 -10.97
C LEU A 15 15.49 -12.79 -10.86
N GLY A 16 14.89 -12.81 -9.66
CA GLY A 16 13.53 -12.34 -9.41
C GLY A 16 12.45 -13.36 -9.76
N ASN A 17 11.51 -13.58 -8.85
CA ASN A 17 10.36 -14.49 -9.01
C ASN A 17 9.10 -13.83 -9.60
N ALA A 18 9.02 -12.49 -9.60
CA ALA A 18 7.86 -11.76 -10.09
C ALA A 18 8.27 -10.37 -10.62
N GLN A 19 7.44 -9.80 -11.49
CA GLN A 19 7.65 -8.47 -12.06
C GLN A 19 7.44 -7.39 -10.98
N ALA A 20 8.41 -6.49 -10.83
CA ALA A 20 8.42 -5.48 -9.76
C ALA A 20 7.18 -4.56 -9.78
N HIS A 21 6.70 -4.14 -10.95
CA HIS A 21 5.51 -3.27 -11.05
C HIS A 21 4.26 -3.93 -10.46
N LYS A 22 4.05 -5.23 -10.71
CA LYS A 22 2.93 -6.00 -10.14
C LYS A 22 3.02 -6.15 -8.62
N LEU A 23 4.24 -6.12 -8.07
CA LEU A 23 4.43 -6.14 -6.63
C LEU A 23 4.12 -4.78 -6.01
N PHE A 24 4.53 -3.68 -6.67
CA PHE A 24 4.22 -2.33 -6.21
C PHE A 24 2.73 -1.98 -6.32
N GLU A 25 2.02 -2.49 -7.32
CA GLU A 25 0.55 -2.36 -7.43
C GLU A 25 -0.20 -2.92 -6.22
N ARG A 26 0.40 -3.87 -5.49
CA ARG A 26 -0.19 -4.44 -4.28
C ARG A 26 -0.14 -3.50 -3.08
N VAL A 27 0.69 -2.45 -3.12
CA VAL A 27 0.72 -1.45 -2.06
C VAL A 27 -0.39 -0.44 -2.33
N VAL A 28 -1.52 -0.63 -1.65
CA VAL A 28 -2.70 0.21 -1.82
C VAL A 28 -2.69 1.31 -0.77
N THR A 29 -2.86 2.55 -1.22
CA THR A 29 -3.04 3.71 -0.34
C THR A 29 -4.45 4.23 -0.46
N LEU A 30 -5.13 4.40 0.66
CA LEU A 30 -6.50 4.89 0.74
C LEU A 30 -6.54 6.19 1.54
N ARG A 31 -7.43 7.11 1.19
CA ARG A 31 -7.82 8.22 2.07
C ARG A 31 -8.63 7.64 3.21
N GLN A 32 -8.32 8.06 4.43
CA GLN A 32 -9.04 7.68 5.64
C GLN A 32 -9.58 8.94 6.35
N HIS A 33 -10.87 8.95 6.66
CA HIS A 33 -11.50 10.01 7.45
C HIS A 33 -12.72 9.48 8.20
N LYS A 34 -12.77 9.73 9.51
CA LYS A 34 -13.89 9.31 10.39
C LYS A 34 -14.31 7.84 10.23
N GLY A 35 -13.35 6.94 10.07
CA GLY A 35 -13.58 5.51 9.92
C GLY A 35 -13.96 5.04 8.50
N ALA A 36 -14.18 5.96 7.56
CA ALA A 36 -14.34 5.62 6.15
C ALA A 36 -12.97 5.53 5.46
N GLN A 37 -12.85 4.61 4.50
CA GLN A 37 -11.67 4.44 3.65
C GLN A 37 -12.09 4.41 2.17
N HIS A 38 -11.48 5.26 1.36
CA HIS A 38 -11.74 5.35 -0.08
C HIS A 38 -10.44 5.48 -0.88
N PRO A 39 -10.42 5.02 -2.15
CA PRO A 39 -9.29 5.23 -3.05
C PRO A 39 -8.87 6.71 -3.14
N ILE A 40 -7.59 6.95 -3.41
CA ILE A 40 -7.12 8.31 -3.68
C ILE A 40 -7.82 8.83 -4.94
N GLY A 41 -8.40 10.02 -4.87
CA GLY A 41 -9.10 10.65 -5.99
C GLY A 41 -10.53 10.17 -6.22
N ASP A 42 -11.10 9.42 -5.28
CA ASP A 42 -12.52 9.06 -5.32
C ASP A 42 -13.40 10.27 -4.99
N GLU A 43 -14.46 10.51 -5.78
CA GLU A 43 -15.39 11.64 -5.63
C GLU A 43 -16.00 11.72 -4.22
N ARG A 44 -16.14 10.57 -3.53
CA ARG A 44 -16.62 10.52 -2.13
C ARG A 44 -15.69 11.22 -1.14
N THR A 45 -14.44 11.49 -1.54
CA THR A 45 -13.43 12.17 -0.73
C THR A 45 -13.32 13.67 -1.03
N ASP A 46 -14.03 14.19 -2.02
CA ASP A 46 -13.90 15.60 -2.46
C ASP A 46 -14.30 16.59 -1.37
N ASN A 47 -15.30 16.22 -0.55
CA ASN A 47 -15.76 17.02 0.58
C ASN A 47 -14.99 16.75 1.89
N TRP A 48 -13.94 15.94 1.86
CA TRP A 48 -13.13 15.68 3.05
C TRP A 48 -12.13 16.82 3.28
N PRO A 49 -11.77 17.11 4.54
CA PRO A 49 -10.69 18.04 4.80
C PRO A 49 -9.39 17.55 4.14
N ALA A 50 -8.55 18.49 3.74
CA ALA A 50 -7.22 18.19 3.23
C ALA A 50 -6.46 17.32 4.24
N ALA A 51 -5.71 16.33 3.74
CA ALA A 51 -4.86 15.49 4.58
C ALA A 51 -3.82 16.36 5.29
N ARG A 52 -3.72 16.23 6.62
CA ARG A 52 -2.74 16.95 7.44
C ARG A 52 -1.90 16.00 8.30
N SER A 53 -2.25 14.73 8.37
CA SER A 53 -1.53 13.72 9.13
C SER A 53 -1.38 12.41 8.36
N PHE A 54 -0.41 11.58 8.76
CA PHE A 54 -0.28 10.23 8.22
C PHE A 54 -1.50 9.35 8.56
N ALA A 55 -2.21 9.63 9.66
CA ALA A 55 -3.41 8.89 10.06
C ALA A 55 -4.62 9.14 9.14
N ASP A 56 -4.55 10.16 8.29
CA ASP A 56 -5.56 10.42 7.25
C ASP A 56 -5.37 9.51 6.02
N TYR A 57 -4.42 8.58 6.07
CA TYR A 57 -4.17 7.58 5.05
C TYR A 57 -4.15 6.18 5.68
N ALA A 58 -4.68 5.21 4.95
CA ALA A 58 -4.52 3.80 5.24
C ALA A 58 -3.65 3.16 4.16
N ILE A 59 -2.49 2.63 4.55
CA ILE A 59 -1.57 1.95 3.62
C ILE A 59 -1.67 0.45 3.89
N THR A 60 -2.25 -0.27 2.94
CA THR A 60 -2.44 -1.72 3.00
C THR A 60 -1.60 -2.41 1.93
N VAL A 61 -1.32 -3.70 2.14
CA VAL A 61 -0.64 -4.52 1.15
C VAL A 61 -1.55 -5.69 0.80
N ASP A 62 -1.90 -5.82 -0.48
CA ASP A 62 -2.69 -6.92 -0.98
C ASP A 62 -1.87 -8.21 -1.03
N ARG A 63 -2.15 -9.09 -0.06
CA ARG A 63 -1.53 -10.41 0.10
C ARG A 63 -2.31 -11.52 -0.60
N SER A 64 -3.46 -11.21 -1.20
CA SER A 64 -4.26 -12.19 -1.93
C SER A 64 -3.52 -12.61 -3.20
N ALA A 65 -3.55 -13.91 -3.54
CA ALA A 65 -2.91 -14.45 -4.74
C ALA A 65 -1.46 -13.96 -4.96
N LEU A 66 -0.64 -13.97 -3.90
CA LEU A 66 0.77 -13.57 -3.99
C LEU A 66 1.53 -14.53 -4.93
N PRO A 67 2.39 -14.03 -5.85
CA PRO A 67 3.15 -14.91 -6.73
C PRO A 67 4.07 -15.84 -5.95
N GLU A 68 4.28 -17.04 -6.49
CA GLU A 68 5.15 -18.03 -5.87
C GLU A 68 6.60 -17.50 -5.74
N GLY A 69 7.23 -17.78 -4.60
CA GLY A 69 8.59 -17.33 -4.31
C GLY A 69 8.71 -15.84 -3.95
N ILE A 70 7.60 -15.18 -3.61
CA ILE A 70 7.59 -13.84 -3.02
C ILE A 70 7.20 -13.91 -1.54
N GLU A 71 7.97 -13.23 -0.69
CA GLU A 71 7.67 -13.03 0.72
C GLU A 71 7.48 -11.53 0.99
N VAL A 72 6.40 -11.15 1.66
CA VAL A 72 6.11 -9.75 2.03
C VAL A 72 6.45 -9.51 3.49
N ILE A 73 7.38 -8.58 3.75
CA ILE A 73 7.82 -8.18 5.08
C ILE A 73 7.44 -6.72 5.31
N GLU A 74 6.75 -6.43 6.41
CA GLU A 74 6.34 -5.07 6.80
C GLU A 74 7.09 -4.63 8.07
N ARG A 75 7.59 -3.39 8.11
CA ARG A 75 8.34 -2.80 9.23
C ARG A 75 7.95 -1.35 9.49
#